data_AF-A0A0B7BYB4-F1
#
_entry.id   AF-A0A0B7BYB4-F1
#
_cell.length_a   1.000
_cell.length_b   1.000
_cell.length_c   1.000
_cell.angle_alpha   90.00
_cell.angle_beta   90.00
_cell.angle_gamma   90.00
#
_symmetry.space_group_name_H-M   'P 1'
#
loop_
_entity.id
_entity.type
_entity.pdbx_description
1 polymer ?
#
loop_
_entity_poly.entity_id
_entity_poly.type
_entity_poly.pdbx_seq_one_letter_code
_entity_poly.pdbx_strand_id
1 'polypeptide(L)' 'AMATQRFNRRDAKGNPSVDNSVDIKIEGIDISYGTKHILHNADLTLVNGRKYGLVGRNGIGKTTLLKMISSRQLV' A
#
# COMPACT_ATOMS: atom_id res chain seq x y z
N ALA A 1 -11.28 28.43 14.24
CA ALA A 1 -12.15 27.74 13.28
C ALA A 1 -11.77 26.27 13.27
N MET A 2 -12.67 25.39 13.71
CA MET A 2 -12.42 23.98 14.01
C MET A 2 -12.85 23.14 12.81
N ALA A 3 -11.91 22.49 12.12
CA ALA A 3 -12.20 21.63 10.97
C ALA A 3 -12.61 20.23 11.47
N THR A 4 -13.92 19.96 11.52
CA THR A 4 -14.48 18.63 11.80
C THR A 4 -14.20 17.69 10.64
N GLN A 5 -13.32 16.71 10.84
CA GLN A 5 -13.22 15.56 9.95
C GLN A 5 -14.45 14.69 10.16
N ARG A 6 -15.29 14.56 9.12
CA ARG A 6 -16.43 13.64 9.11
C ARG A 6 -15.90 12.20 9.08
N PHE A 7 -15.84 11.57 10.25
CA PHE A 7 -15.66 10.12 10.34
C PHE A 7 -16.91 9.43 9.81
N ASN A 8 -16.73 8.62 8.76
CA ASN A 8 -17.78 7.93 8.04
C ASN A 8 -18.27 6.76 8.93
N ARG A 9 -19.56 6.73 9.31
CA ARG A 9 -20.16 5.69 10.19
C ARG A 9 -20.07 4.24 9.66
N ARG A 10 -19.41 4.00 8.52
CA ARG A 10 -19.25 2.67 7.91
C ARG A 10 -18.02 1.89 8.39
N ASP A 11 -17.12 2.51 9.16
CA ASP A 11 -15.93 1.81 9.69
C ASP A 11 -16.24 0.97 10.95
N ALA A 12 -17.46 1.02 11.48
CA ALA A 12 -17.85 0.36 12.73
C ALA A 12 -18.50 -1.04 12.57
N LYS A 13 -18.54 -1.61 11.36
CA LYS A 13 -19.21 -2.90 11.09
C LYS A 13 -18.37 -3.88 10.27
N GLY A 14 -17.11 -4.06 10.68
CA GLY A 14 -16.30 -5.21 10.28
C GLY A 14 -16.51 -6.34 11.29
N ASN A 15 -16.92 -7.51 10.81
CA ASN A 15 -17.06 -8.74 11.59
C ASN A 15 -15.71 -9.07 12.28
N PRO A 16 -15.62 -9.32 13.61
CA PRO A 16 -14.39 -9.77 14.26
C PRO A 16 -14.15 -11.26 13.99
N SER A 17 -14.21 -11.66 12.72
CA SER A 17 -13.62 -12.91 12.26
C SER A 17 -12.12 -12.71 12.36
N VAL A 18 -11.45 -13.51 13.19
CA VAL A 18 -9.99 -13.58 13.35
C VAL A 18 -9.24 -13.10 12.11
N ASP A 19 -8.91 -11.82 12.10
CA ASP A 19 -8.17 -11.20 11.02
C ASP A 19 -6.73 -11.64 11.25
N ASN A 20 -6.28 -12.63 10.48
CA ASN A 20 -4.85 -12.91 10.34
C ASN A 20 -4.23 -11.74 9.55
N SER A 21 -4.35 -10.54 10.11
CA SER A 21 -3.90 -9.30 9.51
C SER A 21 -2.39 -9.26 9.59
N VAL A 22 -1.76 -9.83 8.56
CA VAL A 22 -0.32 -9.68 8.40
C VAL A 22 -0.05 -8.24 7.95
N ASP A 23 0.60 -7.47 8.81
CA ASP A 23 1.20 -6.20 8.43
C ASP A 23 2.35 -6.48 7.45
N ILE A 24 2.40 -5.73 6.35
CA ILE A 24 3.45 -5.88 5.34
C ILE A 24 4.52 -4.84 5.64
N LYS A 25 5.73 -5.28 6.01
CA LYS A 25 6.90 -4.43 6.17
C LYS A 25 7.98 -4.92 5.22
N ILE A 26 8.39 -4.05 4.30
CA ILE A 26 9.44 -4.32 3.32
C ILE A 26 10.43 -3.17 3.41
N GLU A 27 11.71 -3.50 3.59
CA GLU A 27 12.80 -2.52 3.69
C GLU A 27 13.76 -2.72 2.50
N GLY A 28 14.28 -1.62 1.97
CA GLY A 28 15.28 -1.65 0.89
C GLY A 28 14.79 -2.28 -0.42
N ILE A 29 13.54 -2.01 -0.81
CA ILE A 29 12.98 -2.59 -2.04
C ILE A 29 13.51 -1.90 -3.29
N ASP A 30 14.06 -2.70 -4.19
CA ASP A 30 14.39 -2.29 -5.55
C ASP A 30 13.39 -2.91 -6.53
N ILE A 31 12.60 -2.06 -7.20
CA ILE A 31 11.64 -2.51 -8.19
C ILE A 31 12.10 -2.06 -9.56
N SER A 32 12.26 -3.02 -10.46
CA SER A 32 12.64 -2.78 -11.86
C SER A 32 11.61 -3.40 -12.79
N TYR A 33 11.28 -2.69 -13.87
CA TYR A 33 10.42 -3.20 -14.93
C TYR A 33 11.10 -3.03 -16.28
N GLY A 34 11.56 -4.16 -16.84
CA GLY A 34 12.44 -4.14 -18.00
C GLY A 34 13.75 -3.41 -17.67
N THR A 35 14.07 -2.38 -18.45
CA THR A 35 15.27 -1.55 -18.27
C THR A 35 15.07 -0.35 -17.32
N LYS A 36 13.85 -0.13 -16.83
CA LYS A 36 13.52 1.03 -16.00
C LYS A 36 13.41 0.63 -14.55
N HIS A 37 14.23 1.26 -13.72
CA HIS A 37 14.06 1.22 -12.27
C HIS A 37 12.90 2.13 -11.86
N ILE A 38 11.98 1.57 -11.08
CA ILE A 38 10.73 2.19 -10.61
C ILE A 38 10.90 2.65 -9.15
N LEU A 39 11.45 1.78 -8.30
CA LEU A 39 11.86 2.13 -6.94
C LEU A 39 13.30 1.72 -6.73
N HIS A 40 14.01 2.54 -5.96
CA HIS A 40 15.37 2.30 -5.51
C HIS A 40 15.40 2.41 -4.00
N ASN A 41 15.86 1.35 -3.33
CA ASN A 41 16.04 1.30 -1.87
C ASN A 41 14.87 1.94 -1.09
N ALA A 42 13.64 1.53 -1.39
CA ALA A 42 12.46 2.12 -0.77
C ALA A 42 11.89 1.24 0.34
N ASP A 43 11.41 1.88 1.39
CA ASP A 43 10.78 1.19 2.52
C ASP A 43 9.25 1.32 2.40
N LEU A 44 8.55 0.19 2.50
CA LEU A 44 7.11 0.10 2.41
C LEU A 44 6.55 -0.58 3.67
N THR A 45 5.76 0.17 4.44
CA THR A 45 5.00 -0.37 5.58
C THR A 45 3.52 -0.21 5.31
N LEU A 46 2.79 -1.32 5.23
CA LEU A 46 1.34 -1.37 5.07
C LEU A 46 0.73 -2.10 6.27
N VAL A 47 0.11 -1.32 7.15
CA VAL A 47 -0.66 -1.84 8.27
C VAL A 47 -2.05 -2.28 7.79
N ASN A 48 -2.51 -3.45 8.22
CA ASN A 48 -3.84 -3.93 7.89
C ASN A 48 -4.94 -3.00 8.45
N GLY A 49 -6.12 -3.00 7.82
CA GLY A 49 -7.26 -2.16 8.19
C GLY A 49 -7.15 -0.72 7.72
N ARG A 50 -6.05 -0.34 7.04
CA ARG A 50 -5.83 1.01 6.50
C ARG A 50 -5.95 1.04 4.97
N LYS A 51 -6.42 2.18 4.46
CA LYS A 51 -6.53 2.44 3.02
C LYS A 51 -5.41 3.37 2.58
N TYR A 52 -4.57 2.91 1.67
CA TYR A 52 -3.44 3.67 1.12
C TYR A 52 -3.70 4.04 -0.34
N GLY A 53 -3.31 5.24 -0.73
CA GLY A 53 -3.35 5.70 -2.12
C GLY A 53 -1.95 5.84 -2.69
N LEU A 54 -1.68 5.20 -3.83
CA LEU A 54 -0.40 5.34 -4.53
C LEU A 54 -0.48 6.49 -5.55
N VAL A 55 0.28 7.56 -5.30
CA VAL A 55 0.29 8.78 -6.13
C VAL A 55 1.64 8.98 -6.80
N GLY A 56 1.67 9.73 -7.91
CA GLY A 56 2.88 9.96 -8.69
C GLY A 56 2.58 10.24 -10.16
N ARG A 57 3.60 10.64 -10.93
CA ARG A 57 3.46 10.94 -12.37
C ARG A 57 3.05 9.69 -13.16
N ASN A 58 2.31 9.88 -14.27
CA ASN A 58 1.99 8.76 -15.16
C ASN A 58 3.28 8.14 -15.72
N GLY A 59 3.30 6.81 -15.82
CA GLY A 59 4.48 6.06 -16.28
C GLY A 59 5.61 5.91 -15.26
N ILE A 60 5.42 6.32 -13.99
CA ILE A 60 6.42 6.09 -12.93
C ILE A 60 6.44 4.64 -12.42
N GLY A 61 5.43 3.83 -12.75
CA GLY A 61 5.36 2.41 -12.38
C GLY A 61 4.38 2.07 -11.25
N LYS A 62 3.40 2.95 -10.95
CA LYS A 62 2.37 2.72 -9.93
C LYS A 62 1.61 1.40 -10.11
N THR A 63 1.10 1.15 -11.31
CA THR A 63 0.40 -0.11 -11.63
C THR A 63 1.33 -1.31 -11.51
N THR A 64 2.61 -1.15 -11.87
CA THR A 64 3.62 -2.21 -11.75
C THR A 64 3.89 -2.56 -10.29
N LEU A 65 4.05 -1.55 -9.43
CA LEU A 65 4.21 -1.72 -7.99
C LEU A 65 3.00 -2.47 -7.40
N LEU A 66 1.78 -2.03 -7.71
CA LEU A 66 0.56 -2.70 -7.26
C LEU A 66 0.44 -4.14 -7.76
N LYS A 67 0.85 -4.41 -9.01
CA LYS A 67 0.90 -5.78 -9.56
C LYS A 67 1.88 -6.65 -8.78
N MET A 68 3.09 -6.15 -8.49
CA MET A 68 4.09 -6.91 -7.76
C MET A 68 3.68 -7.21 -6.31
N ILE A 69 3.03 -6.26 -5.63
CA ILE A 69 2.40 -6.51 -4.31
C ILE A 69 1.32 -7.59 -4.42
N SER A 70 0.42 -7.46 -5.39
CA SER A 70 -0.69 -8.41 -5.60
C SER A 70 -0.20 -9.82 -5.93
N SER A 71 0.84 -9.93 -6.75
CA SER A 71 1.48 -11.20 -7.12
C SER A 71 2.39 -11.77 -6.04
N ARG A 72 2.48 -11.14 -4.86
CA ARG A 72 3.40 -11.53 -3.75
C ARG A 72 4.86 -11.68 -4.20
N GLN A 73 5.30 -10.92 -5.21
CA GLN A 73 6.69 -10.94 -5.65
C GLN A 73 7.62 -10.08 -4.78
N LEU A 74 7.05 -9.37 -3.80
CA LEU A 74 7.77 -8.43 -2.92
C LEU A 74 7.87 -8.93 -1.48
N VAL A 75 7.43 -10.17 -1.21
CA VAL A 75 7.46 -10.82 0.11
C VAL A 75 8.37 -12.04 0.05
#